data_AF-A0A4R0RMV3-F1
#
_entry.id   AF-A0A4R0RMV3-F1
#
_cell.length_a   1.000
_cell.length_b   1.000
_cell.length_c   1.000
_cell.angle_alpha   90.00
_cell.angle_beta   90.00
_cell.angle_gamma   90.00
#
_symmetry.space_group_name_H-M   'P 1'
#
loop_
_entity.id
_entity.type
_entity.pdbx_description
1 polymer ?
#
loop_
_entity_poly.entity_id
_entity_poly.type
_entity_poly.pdbx_seq_one_letter_code
_entity_poly.pdbx_strand_id
1 'polypeptide(L)'
;MVKKPVVNNPRTPKTPLASQTPWSTPPPSKDSSATGSIHPAPDFAYDVTDHQGAARAEARTPPMSPKYPVSPPKSPTPKTPTARSPTPGPSVITAFTTQTAVARNAAVAKDVEAVDELLGTMKLTLSALGSTLDTLGEQTLHVAALGPAIDANHQIGQVRKHLEDQHKRQEQRMAEVKTMLKNEVMDVQLQEKLRQIAGVIVKEIVRKEIVSRVKKELEEQIPLDMREQSARYKRQIMEVKACLHNSEARRHNALIRSNALDEPLRPLLRPFAKPVPPPSSPHQPEMAPADPSTPKAAPVDADPAASDPTTIPILEIGEEPKKTEPLPPAPPTPVEIDLTPPTPSPLFPRDLTSLMRLSPSDAKVLVREYGLEPLQIQIPEVPLLGEGFGPFSEPQSSREEDLNRFMSHIGVGFHLVPGPNAPRPASPSSPYPSLVGK
;
A
#
# COMPACT_ATOMS: atom_id res chain seq x y z
N MET A 1 -16.12 -2.86 -56.55
CA MET A 1 -15.48 -1.68 -57.17
C MET A 1 -15.51 -0.54 -56.16
N VAL A 2 -14.44 -0.39 -55.37
CA VAL A 2 -14.28 0.67 -54.37
C VAL A 2 -12.89 1.25 -54.62
N LYS A 3 -12.83 2.46 -55.17
CA LYS A 3 -11.57 3.17 -55.47
C LYS A 3 -11.11 3.89 -54.21
N LYS A 4 -9.95 3.46 -53.67
CA LYS A 4 -9.23 4.14 -52.59
C LYS A 4 -8.57 5.42 -53.10
N PRO A 5 -8.57 6.53 -52.36
CA PRO A 5 -7.69 7.65 -52.62
C PRO A 5 -6.30 7.43 -51.99
N VAL A 6 -5.28 7.65 -52.81
CA VAL A 6 -3.85 7.65 -52.47
C VAL A 6 -3.53 8.97 -51.78
N VAL A 7 -3.08 8.91 -50.52
CA VAL A 7 -2.54 10.07 -49.78
C VAL A 7 -1.04 10.09 -49.99
N ASN A 8 -0.59 11.05 -50.81
CA ASN A 8 0.81 11.41 -50.99
C ASN A 8 1.28 12.23 -49.77
N ASN A 9 2.34 11.75 -49.11
CA ASN A 9 3.01 12.46 -48.02
C ASN A 9 4.30 13.10 -48.57
N PRO A 10 4.52 14.41 -48.42
CA PRO A 10 5.71 15.07 -48.96
C PRO A 10 6.94 14.84 -48.08
N ARG A 11 8.06 14.57 -48.78
CA ARG A 11 9.44 14.52 -48.30
C ARG A 11 9.83 15.77 -47.50
N THR A 12 10.47 15.58 -46.36
CA THR A 12 11.40 16.54 -45.77
C THR A 12 12.85 16.04 -45.90
N PRO A 13 13.83 16.94 -46.06
CA PRO A 13 15.21 16.59 -46.39
C PRO A 13 16.06 16.21 -45.18
N LYS A 14 17.05 15.37 -45.48
CA LYS A 14 18.14 14.89 -44.63
C LYS A 14 19.00 16.02 -44.07
N THR A 15 19.34 15.92 -42.78
CA THR A 15 20.51 16.59 -42.19
C THR A 15 21.37 15.51 -41.50
N PRO A 16 22.66 15.34 -41.89
CA PRO A 16 23.58 14.46 -41.19
C PRO A 16 24.60 15.29 -40.38
N LEU A 17 24.66 15.13 -39.06
CA LEU A 17 25.91 15.33 -38.31
C LEU A 17 25.77 14.72 -36.91
N ALA A 18 26.15 13.45 -36.77
CA ALA A 18 26.44 12.85 -35.48
C ALA A 18 27.94 12.53 -35.47
N SER A 19 28.72 13.41 -34.84
CA SER A 19 30.11 13.16 -34.48
C SER A 19 30.13 12.16 -33.33
N GLN A 20 30.32 10.87 -33.66
CA GLN A 20 30.68 9.83 -32.70
C GLN A 20 32.15 10.00 -32.32
N THR A 21 32.40 10.22 -31.04
CA THR A 21 33.69 10.04 -30.38
C THR A 21 33.86 8.55 -30.01
N PRO A 22 34.90 7.84 -30.47
CA PRO A 22 35.15 6.48 -30.03
C PRO A 22 36.00 6.47 -28.75
N TRP A 23 35.39 6.15 -27.61
CA TRP A 23 36.14 5.67 -26.45
C TRP A 23 36.45 4.18 -26.68
N SER A 24 37.70 3.90 -27.05
CA SER A 24 38.25 2.56 -27.17
C SER A 24 38.19 1.84 -25.82
N THR A 25 37.43 0.75 -25.77
CA THR A 25 37.49 -0.24 -24.70
C THR A 25 38.50 -1.31 -25.10
N PRO A 26 39.47 -1.69 -24.25
CA PRO A 26 40.41 -2.76 -24.60
C PRO A 26 39.73 -4.14 -24.56
N PRO A 27 40.14 -5.10 -25.42
CA PRO A 27 39.55 -6.43 -25.48
C PRO A 27 39.95 -7.31 -24.29
N PRO A 28 39.11 -8.26 -23.86
CA PRO A 28 39.47 -9.24 -22.85
C PRO A 28 40.43 -10.28 -23.43
N SER A 29 41.61 -10.37 -22.80
CA SER A 29 42.61 -11.41 -23.04
C SER A 29 42.01 -12.79 -22.76
N LYS A 30 41.74 -13.54 -23.83
CA LYS A 30 41.71 -15.00 -23.79
C LYS A 30 43.14 -15.47 -23.93
N ASP A 31 43.63 -16.18 -22.92
CA ASP A 31 44.50 -17.35 -23.02
C ASP A 31 45.18 -17.54 -21.68
N SER A 32 44.90 -18.68 -21.03
CA SER A 32 45.84 -19.43 -20.18
C SER A 32 45.16 -20.70 -19.70
N SER A 33 45.21 -21.70 -20.56
CA SER A 33 45.24 -23.10 -20.18
C SER A 33 46.37 -23.34 -19.18
N ALA A 34 46.03 -23.72 -17.95
CA ALA A 34 46.97 -24.32 -17.01
C ALA A 34 46.28 -25.48 -16.29
N THR A 35 46.51 -26.67 -16.84
CA THR A 35 46.44 -27.96 -16.16
C THR A 35 47.36 -27.95 -14.94
N GLY A 36 46.82 -28.28 -13.76
CA GLY A 36 47.62 -28.44 -12.54
C GLY A 36 46.89 -29.29 -11.49
N SER A 37 47.42 -30.50 -11.29
CA SER A 37 47.22 -31.49 -10.23
C SER A 37 46.42 -31.07 -8.98
N ILE A 38 45.36 -31.80 -8.60
CA ILE A 38 45.42 -33.01 -7.76
C ILE A 38 46.29 -32.82 -6.51
N HIS A 39 45.66 -32.50 -5.38
CA HIS A 39 45.92 -33.12 -4.08
C HIS A 39 44.69 -32.93 -3.15
N PRO A 40 44.19 -33.99 -2.48
CA PRO A 40 43.10 -33.91 -1.52
C PRO A 40 43.63 -33.87 -0.08
N ALA A 41 43.04 -33.03 0.79
CA ALA A 41 43.10 -33.13 2.26
C ALA A 41 42.19 -32.07 2.90
N PRO A 42 41.77 -32.23 4.17
CA PRO A 42 41.27 -33.44 4.82
C PRO A 42 39.85 -33.22 5.40
N ASP A 43 39.20 -34.34 5.71
CA ASP A 43 37.95 -34.41 6.46
C ASP A 43 38.03 -33.64 7.79
N PHE A 44 37.15 -32.65 7.96
CA PHE A 44 36.72 -32.20 9.28
C PHE A 44 35.32 -32.77 9.53
N ALA A 45 35.33 -33.97 10.12
CA ALA A 45 34.19 -34.50 10.84
C ALA A 45 33.95 -33.62 12.08
N TYR A 46 32.84 -32.89 12.11
CA TYR A 46 32.23 -32.44 13.35
C TYR A 46 31.07 -33.39 13.66
N ASP A 47 31.41 -34.33 14.54
CA ASP A 47 30.51 -35.03 15.44
C ASP A 47 29.90 -33.99 16.40
N VAL A 48 28.59 -33.78 16.34
CA VAL A 48 27.84 -33.11 17.40
C VAL A 48 26.66 -33.99 17.76
N THR A 49 26.88 -34.61 18.90
CA THR A 49 26.09 -35.59 19.60
C THR A 49 24.77 -34.99 20.11
N ASP A 50 23.78 -35.86 20.18
CA ASP A 50 22.49 -35.73 20.85
C ASP A 50 22.49 -34.85 22.11
N HIS A 51 21.58 -33.86 22.14
CA HIS A 51 20.93 -33.46 23.38
C HIS A 51 19.40 -33.49 23.23
N GLN A 52 18.90 -34.55 23.84
CA GLN A 52 17.56 -34.89 24.23
C GLN A 52 16.97 -33.85 25.20
N GLY A 53 15.69 -33.51 24.98
CA GLY A 53 14.74 -33.21 26.06
C GLY A 53 14.59 -31.76 26.49
N ALA A 54 13.55 -31.09 25.98
CA ALA A 54 12.70 -30.23 26.79
C ALA A 54 11.33 -30.06 26.12
N ALA A 55 10.33 -30.69 26.71
CA ALA A 55 8.93 -30.53 26.37
C ALA A 55 8.51 -29.06 26.46
N ARG A 56 7.93 -28.52 25.38
CA ARG A 56 7.11 -27.30 25.45
C ARG A 56 5.81 -27.55 24.72
N ALA A 57 4.74 -27.53 25.51
CA ALA A 57 3.38 -27.82 25.12
C ALA A 57 2.93 -27.02 23.89
N GLU A 58 2.58 -27.74 22.83
CA GLU A 58 1.79 -27.24 21.71
C GLU A 58 0.36 -26.96 22.22
N ALA A 59 0.03 -25.69 22.36
CA ALA A 59 -1.36 -25.25 22.40
C ALA A 59 -1.96 -25.42 20.99
N ARG A 60 -2.51 -26.61 20.72
CA ARG A 60 -3.38 -26.87 19.57
C ARG A 60 -4.62 -25.99 19.66
N THR A 61 -4.65 -24.89 18.93
CA THR A 61 -5.89 -24.18 18.59
C THR A 61 -6.69 -25.01 17.58
N PRO A 62 -7.98 -25.28 17.82
CA PRO A 62 -8.80 -26.06 16.89
C PRO A 62 -9.07 -25.28 15.59
N PRO A 63 -9.19 -25.95 14.44
CA PRO A 63 -9.53 -25.29 13.19
C PRO A 63 -11.00 -24.83 13.22
N MET A 64 -11.22 -23.52 13.14
CA MET A 64 -12.55 -22.95 12.96
C MET A 64 -13.05 -23.26 11.54
N SER A 65 -14.00 -24.18 11.44
CA SER A 65 -14.78 -24.45 10.23
C SER A 65 -15.69 -23.25 9.90
N PRO A 66 -15.74 -22.77 8.65
CA PRO A 66 -16.75 -21.80 8.24
C PRO A 66 -18.10 -22.52 8.06
N LYS A 67 -19.04 -22.24 8.97
CA LYS A 67 -20.46 -22.59 8.80
C LYS A 67 -21.08 -21.63 7.79
N TYR A 68 -21.34 -22.10 6.57
CA TYR A 68 -22.31 -21.48 5.67
C TYR A 68 -23.66 -22.21 5.80
N PRO A 69 -24.78 -21.49 5.96
CA PRO A 69 -26.11 -22.07 5.80
C PRO A 69 -26.42 -22.14 4.29
N VAL A 70 -26.11 -23.28 3.67
CA VAL A 70 -26.67 -23.59 2.34
C VAL A 70 -27.99 -24.30 2.58
N SER A 71 -29.09 -23.55 2.46
CA SER A 71 -30.44 -24.06 2.41
C SER A 71 -30.59 -25.02 1.22
N PRO A 72 -31.09 -26.26 1.41
CA PRO A 72 -31.36 -27.14 0.28
C PRO A 72 -32.63 -26.68 -0.46
N PRO A 73 -32.68 -26.73 -1.80
CA PRO A 73 -33.91 -26.57 -2.54
C PRO A 73 -34.84 -27.76 -2.23
N LYS A 74 -36.04 -27.45 -1.74
CA LYS A 74 -37.14 -28.41 -1.58
C LYS A 74 -37.49 -29.01 -2.93
N SER A 75 -37.14 -30.27 -3.15
CA SER A 75 -37.74 -31.10 -4.21
C SER A 75 -39.08 -31.69 -3.72
N PRO A 76 -40.07 -31.79 -4.61
CA PRO A 76 -41.43 -32.16 -4.26
C PRO A 76 -41.56 -33.67 -4.00
N THR A 77 -42.05 -34.00 -2.80
CA THR A 77 -42.52 -35.32 -2.43
C THR A 77 -43.72 -35.73 -3.31
N PRO A 78 -43.70 -36.91 -3.95
CA PRO A 78 -44.91 -37.48 -4.54
C PRO A 78 -45.86 -37.87 -3.42
N LYS A 79 -47.04 -37.26 -3.39
CA LYS A 79 -48.15 -37.66 -2.52
C LYS A 79 -48.61 -39.05 -2.94
N THR A 80 -48.22 -40.06 -2.19
CA THR A 80 -48.83 -41.38 -2.22
C THR A 80 -50.27 -41.26 -1.68
N PRO A 81 -51.31 -41.65 -2.43
CA PRO A 81 -52.66 -41.69 -1.90
C PRO A 81 -52.80 -42.86 -0.92
N THR A 82 -53.04 -42.52 0.35
CA THR A 82 -53.52 -43.43 1.38
C THR A 82 -54.89 -43.97 0.96
N ALA A 83 -54.89 -45.10 0.25
CA ALA A 83 -56.10 -45.85 -0.05
C ALA A 83 -56.58 -46.52 1.25
N ARG A 84 -57.73 -46.04 1.72
CA ARG A 84 -58.50 -46.57 2.83
C ARG A 84 -58.83 -48.04 2.56
N SER A 85 -58.43 -48.91 3.48
CA SER A 85 -59.02 -50.24 3.64
C SER A 85 -60.47 -50.06 4.10
N PRO A 86 -61.49 -50.57 3.39
CA PRO A 86 -62.81 -50.74 3.94
C PRO A 86 -62.82 -52.02 4.77
N THR A 87 -63.16 -51.89 6.05
CA THR A 87 -63.51 -53.01 6.92
C THR A 87 -65.00 -53.25 6.79
N PRO A 88 -65.48 -54.39 6.28
CA PRO A 88 -66.83 -54.85 6.52
C PRO A 88 -66.77 -55.99 7.57
N GLY A 89 -67.31 -55.73 8.76
CA GLY A 89 -68.06 -56.81 9.43
C GLY A 89 -69.38 -57.05 8.68
N PRO A 90 -70.24 -58.00 9.06
CA PRO A 90 -70.18 -58.96 10.16
C PRO A 90 -70.39 -60.42 9.67
N SER A 91 -70.06 -61.43 10.47
CA SER A 91 -70.60 -62.77 10.26
C SER A 91 -71.22 -63.28 11.56
N VAL A 92 -72.54 -63.15 11.54
CA VAL A 92 -73.53 -63.66 12.46
C VAL A 92 -73.45 -65.19 12.42
N ILE A 93 -73.11 -65.82 13.54
CA ILE A 93 -73.39 -67.25 13.75
C ILE A 93 -74.74 -67.32 14.46
N THR A 94 -75.79 -67.51 13.66
CA THR A 94 -77.17 -67.69 14.10
C THR A 94 -77.29 -69.07 14.74
N ALA A 95 -77.45 -69.11 16.06
CA ALA A 95 -77.89 -70.30 16.78
C ALA A 95 -79.38 -70.54 16.45
N PHE A 96 -79.67 -71.61 15.72
CA PHE A 96 -81.01 -72.17 15.60
C PHE A 96 -81.04 -73.50 16.37
N THR A 97 -81.70 -73.50 17.53
CA THR A 97 -82.06 -74.69 18.28
C THR A 97 -83.48 -74.48 18.75
N THR A 98 -84.43 -75.12 18.07
CA THR A 98 -85.82 -75.21 18.52
C THR A 98 -86.27 -76.64 18.34
N GLN A 99 -86.60 -77.27 19.49
CA GLN A 99 -87.68 -78.23 19.77
C GLN A 99 -88.12 -79.16 18.62
N THR A 100 -88.47 -80.43 18.86
CA THR A 100 -89.70 -80.80 19.57
C THR A 100 -89.78 -82.33 19.67
N ALA A 101 -90.26 -82.87 20.78
CA ALA A 101 -90.65 -84.28 20.90
C ALA A 101 -92.10 -84.37 21.41
N VAL A 102 -93.08 -84.43 20.50
CA VAL A 102 -94.43 -84.97 20.78
C VAL A 102 -95.01 -85.66 19.54
N ALA A 103 -95.11 -86.99 19.65
CA ALA A 103 -96.16 -87.92 19.20
C ALA A 103 -96.88 -87.78 17.82
N ARG A 104 -96.68 -88.86 17.04
CA ARG A 104 -97.67 -89.73 16.34
C ARG A 104 -98.24 -89.33 14.96
N ASN A 105 -98.15 -90.31 14.04
CA ASN A 105 -98.69 -90.45 12.66
C ASN A 105 -97.62 -90.27 11.55
N ALA A 106 -96.55 -91.05 11.37
CA ALA A 106 -96.37 -92.52 11.25
C ALA A 106 -97.03 -93.14 9.99
N ALA A 107 -96.40 -92.98 8.82
CA ALA A 107 -95.58 -94.07 8.24
C ALA A 107 -95.37 -94.02 6.71
N VAL A 108 -95.94 -93.09 5.94
CA VAL A 108 -95.73 -93.04 4.47
C VAL A 108 -95.23 -91.68 3.93
N ALA A 109 -95.34 -90.58 4.69
CA ALA A 109 -94.81 -89.27 4.31
C ALA A 109 -93.33 -89.03 4.69
N LYS A 110 -92.78 -89.84 5.61
CA LYS A 110 -91.42 -89.64 6.17
C LYS A 110 -90.29 -90.05 5.22
N ASP A 111 -90.52 -91.01 4.34
CA ASP A 111 -89.49 -91.45 3.38
C ASP A 111 -89.32 -90.43 2.25
N VAL A 112 -90.38 -89.75 1.83
CA VAL A 112 -90.29 -88.66 0.84
C VAL A 112 -89.62 -87.43 1.46
N GLU A 113 -89.89 -87.13 2.73
CA GLU A 113 -89.25 -86.04 3.48
C GLU A 113 -87.76 -86.32 3.73
N ALA A 114 -87.37 -87.55 4.05
CA ALA A 114 -85.96 -87.94 4.20
C ALA A 114 -85.19 -87.90 2.88
N VAL A 115 -85.84 -88.24 1.76
CA VAL A 115 -85.24 -88.09 0.42
C VAL A 115 -85.10 -86.61 0.05
N ASP A 116 -86.09 -85.76 0.34
CA ASP A 116 -85.98 -84.31 0.11
C ASP A 116 -84.92 -83.65 1.01
N GLU A 117 -84.72 -84.14 2.25
CA GLU A 117 -83.65 -83.68 3.14
C GLU A 117 -82.26 -84.13 2.63
N LEU A 118 -82.15 -85.34 2.09
CA LEU A 118 -80.93 -85.83 1.42
C LEU A 118 -80.66 -85.06 0.12
N LEU A 119 -81.68 -84.81 -0.69
CA LEU A 119 -81.56 -84.06 -1.93
C LEU A 119 -81.24 -82.59 -1.65
N GLY A 120 -81.80 -82.04 -0.57
CA GLY A 120 -81.51 -80.70 -0.04
C GLY A 120 -80.07 -80.58 0.42
N THR A 121 -79.55 -81.55 1.17
CA THR A 121 -78.13 -81.59 1.58
C THR A 121 -77.19 -81.81 0.41
N MET A 122 -77.54 -82.63 -0.59
CA MET A 122 -76.75 -82.76 -1.83
C MET A 122 -76.75 -81.47 -2.66
N LYS A 123 -77.88 -80.76 -2.75
CA LYS A 123 -77.94 -79.44 -3.41
C LYS A 123 -77.13 -78.38 -2.66
N LEU A 124 -77.18 -78.40 -1.33
CA LEU A 124 -76.44 -77.45 -0.49
C LEU A 124 -74.92 -77.69 -0.59
N THR A 125 -74.48 -78.96 -0.62
CA THR A 125 -73.08 -79.32 -0.84
C THR A 125 -72.60 -79.00 -2.26
N LEU A 126 -73.43 -79.21 -3.28
CA LEU A 126 -73.12 -78.79 -4.66
C LEU A 126 -73.06 -77.26 -4.81
N SER A 127 -73.95 -76.53 -4.15
CA SER A 127 -73.95 -75.06 -4.14
C SER A 127 -72.73 -74.51 -3.38
N ALA A 128 -72.35 -75.14 -2.26
CA ALA A 128 -71.12 -74.85 -1.54
C ALA A 128 -69.87 -75.15 -2.39
N LEU A 129 -69.84 -76.27 -3.12
CA LEU A 129 -68.76 -76.60 -4.04
C LEU A 129 -68.67 -75.60 -5.22
N GLY A 130 -69.80 -75.21 -5.79
CA GLY A 130 -69.88 -74.16 -6.81
C GLY A 130 -69.29 -72.84 -6.31
N SER A 131 -69.69 -72.40 -5.11
CA SER A 131 -69.13 -71.23 -4.42
C SER A 131 -67.62 -71.34 -4.18
N THR A 132 -67.11 -72.51 -3.77
CA THR A 132 -65.65 -72.71 -3.62
C THR A 132 -64.91 -72.69 -4.96
N LEU A 133 -65.52 -73.16 -6.05
CA LEU A 133 -64.92 -73.12 -7.38
C LEU A 133 -64.93 -71.68 -7.95
N ASP A 134 -65.99 -70.92 -7.71
CA ASP A 134 -66.07 -69.51 -8.12
C ASP A 134 -65.05 -68.66 -7.36
N THR A 135 -64.92 -68.85 -6.04
CA THR A 135 -63.90 -68.17 -5.23
C THR A 135 -62.47 -68.58 -5.63
N LEU A 136 -62.24 -69.86 -5.96
CA LEU A 136 -60.96 -70.32 -6.51
C LEU A 136 -60.66 -69.70 -7.89
N GLY A 137 -61.68 -69.56 -8.74
CA GLY A 137 -61.58 -68.91 -10.05
C GLY A 137 -61.24 -67.43 -9.93
N GLU A 138 -61.93 -66.71 -9.03
CA GLU A 138 -61.67 -65.30 -8.74
C GLU A 138 -60.28 -65.09 -8.12
N GLN A 139 -59.86 -65.97 -7.21
CA GLN A 139 -58.49 -65.97 -6.68
C GLN A 139 -57.44 -66.26 -7.75
N THR A 140 -57.72 -67.18 -8.68
CA THR A 140 -56.81 -67.50 -9.79
C THR A 140 -56.66 -66.30 -10.73
N LEU A 141 -57.75 -65.59 -11.02
CA LEU A 141 -57.71 -64.33 -11.78
C LEU A 141 -56.92 -63.24 -11.04
N HIS A 142 -57.08 -63.13 -9.72
CA HIS A 142 -56.28 -62.21 -8.91
C HIS A 142 -54.78 -62.54 -8.94
N VAL A 143 -54.41 -63.82 -8.84
CA VAL A 143 -53.00 -64.26 -8.93
C VAL A 143 -52.44 -64.02 -10.33
N ALA A 144 -53.24 -64.26 -11.38
CA ALA A 144 -52.83 -63.96 -12.76
C ALA A 144 -52.64 -62.45 -12.99
N ALA A 145 -53.50 -61.61 -12.41
CA ALA A 145 -53.38 -60.15 -12.45
C ALA A 145 -52.19 -59.62 -11.63
N LEU A 146 -51.71 -60.37 -10.63
CA LEU A 146 -50.53 -60.04 -9.83
C LEU A 146 -49.21 -60.22 -10.59
N GLY A 147 -49.15 -61.06 -11.62
CA GLY A 147 -47.94 -61.31 -12.42
C GLY A 147 -47.29 -60.01 -12.95
N PRO A 148 -48.01 -59.18 -13.73
CA PRO A 148 -47.49 -57.90 -14.21
C PRO A 148 -47.05 -56.93 -13.10
N ALA A 149 -47.71 -56.97 -11.94
CA ALA A 149 -47.35 -56.14 -10.79
C ALA A 149 -46.04 -56.59 -10.12
N ILE A 150 -45.82 -57.91 -10.03
CA ILE A 150 -44.57 -58.49 -9.53
C ILE A 150 -43.40 -58.14 -10.46
N ASP A 151 -43.60 -58.27 -11.77
CA ASP A 151 -42.59 -57.91 -12.78
C ASP A 151 -42.27 -56.41 -12.74
N ALA A 152 -43.28 -55.55 -12.62
CA ALA A 152 -43.08 -54.11 -12.46
C ALA A 152 -42.27 -53.79 -11.19
N ASN A 153 -42.56 -54.48 -10.08
CA ASN A 153 -41.82 -54.29 -8.83
C ASN A 153 -40.36 -54.72 -8.95
N HIS A 154 -40.10 -55.80 -9.70
CA HIS A 154 -38.74 -56.25 -10.02
C HIS A 154 -37.99 -55.21 -10.87
N GLN A 155 -38.64 -54.66 -11.91
CA GLN A 155 -38.05 -53.59 -12.74
C GLN A 155 -37.76 -52.33 -11.93
N ILE A 156 -38.66 -51.92 -11.04
CA ILE A 156 -38.43 -50.79 -10.12
C ILE A 156 -37.22 -51.08 -9.22
N GLY A 157 -37.09 -52.32 -8.72
CA GLY A 157 -35.93 -52.75 -7.95
C GLY A 157 -34.61 -52.62 -8.73
N GLN A 158 -34.60 -53.04 -10.00
CA GLN A 158 -33.42 -52.90 -10.86
C GLN A 158 -33.05 -51.44 -11.11
N VAL A 159 -34.05 -50.58 -11.40
CA VAL A 159 -33.82 -49.15 -11.63
C VAL A 159 -33.29 -48.46 -10.36
N ARG A 160 -33.84 -48.79 -9.18
CA ARG A 160 -33.35 -48.27 -7.90
C ARG A 160 -31.89 -48.64 -7.66
N LYS A 161 -31.54 -49.91 -7.87
CA LYS A 161 -30.16 -50.39 -7.75
C LYS A 161 -29.22 -49.67 -8.72
N HIS A 162 -29.65 -49.49 -9.97
CA HIS A 162 -28.86 -48.75 -10.95
C HIS A 162 -28.64 -47.29 -10.55
N LEU A 163 -29.68 -46.64 -10.00
CA LEU A 163 -29.60 -45.26 -9.51
C LEU A 163 -28.65 -45.16 -8.30
N GLU A 164 -28.71 -46.08 -7.35
CA GLU A 164 -27.78 -46.16 -6.22
C GLU A 164 -26.33 -46.35 -6.68
N ASP A 165 -26.08 -47.25 -7.64
CA ASP A 165 -24.76 -47.48 -8.22
C ASP A 165 -24.23 -46.23 -8.93
N GLN A 166 -25.09 -45.51 -9.67
CA GLN A 166 -24.71 -44.24 -10.30
C GLN A 166 -24.41 -43.16 -9.26
N HIS A 167 -25.23 -43.06 -8.21
CA HIS A 167 -25.03 -42.08 -7.17
C HIS A 167 -23.70 -42.31 -6.44
N LYS A 168 -23.39 -43.56 -6.10
CA LYS A 168 -22.12 -43.95 -5.48
C LYS A 168 -20.92 -43.61 -6.36
N ARG A 169 -21.00 -43.87 -7.67
CA ARG A 169 -19.95 -43.48 -8.64
C ARG A 169 -19.78 -41.96 -8.71
N GLN A 170 -20.88 -41.21 -8.68
CA GLN A 170 -20.82 -39.75 -8.70
C GLN A 170 -20.20 -39.19 -7.42
N GLU A 171 -20.54 -39.73 -6.26
CA GLU A 171 -19.91 -39.34 -4.99
C GLU A 171 -18.41 -39.61 -4.98
N GLN A 172 -18.00 -40.77 -5.51
CA GLN A 172 -16.59 -41.11 -5.64
C GLN A 172 -15.85 -40.10 -6.54
N ARG A 173 -16.41 -39.78 -7.72
CA ARG A 173 -15.84 -38.76 -8.61
C ARG A 173 -15.78 -37.39 -7.95
N MET A 174 -16.81 -37.01 -7.19
CA MET A 174 -16.85 -35.73 -6.48
C MET A 174 -15.81 -35.67 -5.37
N ALA A 175 -15.58 -36.78 -4.66
CA ALA A 175 -14.51 -36.89 -3.67
C ALA A 175 -13.12 -36.77 -4.33
N GLU A 176 -12.90 -37.46 -5.45
CA GLU A 176 -11.65 -37.37 -6.23
C GLU A 176 -11.39 -35.92 -6.69
N VAL A 177 -12.38 -35.27 -7.31
CA VAL A 177 -12.27 -33.85 -7.73
C VAL A 177 -11.99 -32.94 -6.54
N LYS A 178 -12.63 -33.17 -5.39
CA LYS A 178 -12.37 -32.38 -4.18
C LYS A 178 -10.94 -32.55 -3.68
N THR A 179 -10.39 -33.76 -3.74
CA THR A 179 -9.00 -34.01 -3.36
C THR A 179 -8.01 -33.40 -4.35
N MET A 180 -8.27 -33.50 -5.67
CA MET A 180 -7.45 -32.84 -6.68
C MET A 180 -7.46 -31.33 -6.51
N LEU A 181 -8.64 -30.73 -6.35
CA LEU A 181 -8.77 -29.29 -6.17
C LEU A 181 -8.07 -28.81 -4.90
N LYS A 182 -8.19 -29.56 -3.80
CA LYS A 182 -7.50 -29.23 -2.55
C LYS A 182 -5.99 -29.26 -2.73
N ASN A 183 -5.44 -30.32 -3.30
CA ASN A 183 -3.98 -30.47 -3.44
C ASN A 183 -3.40 -29.48 -4.47
N GLU A 184 -4.07 -29.30 -5.61
CA GLU A 184 -3.53 -28.48 -6.70
C GLU A 184 -3.71 -26.98 -6.44
N VAL A 185 -4.90 -26.56 -5.99
CA VAL A 185 -5.17 -25.13 -5.77
C VAL A 185 -4.61 -24.66 -4.43
N MET A 186 -4.76 -25.45 -3.35
CA MET A 186 -4.29 -24.97 -2.05
C MET A 186 -2.78 -25.12 -1.93
N ASP A 187 -2.18 -26.27 -2.27
CA ASP A 187 -0.76 -26.41 -1.98
C ASP A 187 0.09 -25.64 -2.99
N VAL A 188 -0.10 -25.85 -4.30
CA VAL A 188 0.80 -25.27 -5.30
C VAL A 188 0.57 -23.76 -5.45
N GLN A 189 -0.67 -23.31 -5.64
CA GLN A 189 -0.90 -21.87 -5.91
C GLN A 189 -0.74 -21.02 -4.66
N LEU A 190 -1.16 -21.49 -3.49
CA LEU A 190 -0.97 -20.72 -2.26
C LEU A 190 0.50 -20.68 -1.86
N GLN A 191 1.21 -21.82 -1.93
CA GLN A 191 2.64 -21.85 -1.60
C GLN A 191 3.43 -20.95 -2.54
N GLU A 192 3.13 -20.95 -3.84
CA GLU A 192 3.80 -20.07 -4.80
C GLU A 192 3.52 -18.59 -4.51
N LYS A 193 2.27 -18.21 -4.24
CA LYS A 193 1.93 -16.83 -3.87
C LYS A 193 2.58 -16.41 -2.55
N LEU A 194 2.58 -17.27 -1.53
CA LEU A 194 3.24 -17.00 -0.25
C LEU A 194 4.75 -16.89 -0.42
N ARG A 195 5.37 -17.73 -1.26
CA ARG A 195 6.78 -17.66 -1.59
C ARG A 195 7.13 -16.35 -2.30
N GLN A 196 6.29 -15.89 -3.23
CA GLN A 196 6.47 -14.60 -3.91
C GLN A 196 6.39 -13.43 -2.92
N ILE A 197 5.36 -13.41 -2.05
CA ILE A 197 5.18 -12.36 -1.04
C ILE A 197 6.37 -12.37 -0.06
N ALA A 198 6.73 -13.54 0.46
CA ALA A 198 7.89 -13.69 1.36
C ALA A 198 9.19 -13.26 0.69
N GLY A 199 9.38 -13.60 -0.60
CA GLY A 199 10.54 -13.18 -1.37
C GLY A 199 10.67 -11.66 -1.51
N VAL A 200 9.57 -10.95 -1.72
CA VAL A 200 9.56 -9.47 -1.77
C VAL A 200 9.92 -8.89 -0.40
N ILE A 201 9.28 -9.37 0.67
CA ILE A 201 9.52 -8.87 2.04
C ILE A 201 10.98 -9.11 2.45
N VAL A 202 11.50 -10.33 2.26
CA VAL A 202 12.89 -10.66 2.58
C VAL A 202 13.85 -9.80 1.76
N LYS A 203 13.59 -9.61 0.46
CA LYS A 203 14.42 -8.76 -0.39
C LYS A 203 14.47 -7.31 0.09
N GLU A 204 13.36 -6.76 0.54
CA GLU A 204 13.30 -5.40 1.08
C GLU A 204 14.03 -5.25 2.41
N ILE A 205 13.80 -6.19 3.34
CA ILE A 205 14.49 -6.22 4.64
C ILE A 205 15.99 -6.36 4.44
N VAL A 206 16.43 -7.31 3.62
CA VAL A 206 17.86 -7.55 3.33
C VAL A 206 18.47 -6.33 2.65
N ARG A 207 17.79 -5.71 1.68
CA ARG A 207 18.27 -4.47 1.04
C ARG A 207 18.49 -3.37 2.08
N LYS A 208 17.51 -3.13 2.95
CA LYS A 208 17.59 -2.11 3.99
C LYS A 208 18.73 -2.38 4.97
N GLU A 209 18.87 -3.63 5.40
CA GLU A 209 19.92 -4.07 6.33
C GLU A 209 21.31 -3.93 5.69
N ILE A 210 21.49 -4.34 4.43
CA ILE A 210 22.75 -4.17 3.71
C ILE A 210 23.12 -2.69 3.59
N VAL A 211 22.19 -1.82 3.17
CA VAL A 211 22.46 -0.37 3.07
C VAL A 211 22.85 0.21 4.43
N SER A 212 22.17 -0.21 5.49
CA SER A 212 22.46 0.22 6.86
C SER A 212 23.86 -0.21 7.31
N ARG A 213 24.21 -1.49 7.14
CA ARG A 213 25.53 -2.04 7.51
C ARG A 213 26.65 -1.44 6.69
N VAL A 214 26.47 -1.34 5.38
CA VAL A 214 27.46 -0.70 4.49
C VAL A 214 27.65 0.76 4.86
N LYS A 215 26.57 1.51 5.14
CA LYS A 215 26.68 2.90 5.60
C LYS A 215 27.47 2.99 6.91
N LYS A 216 27.17 2.13 7.88
CA LYS A 216 27.88 2.08 9.16
C LYS A 216 29.36 1.72 8.99
N GLU A 217 29.68 0.71 8.19
CA GLU A 217 31.06 0.31 7.92
C GLU A 217 31.83 1.38 7.16
N LEU A 218 31.20 2.07 6.19
CA LEU A 218 31.80 3.24 5.54
C LEU A 218 32.00 4.39 6.54
N GLU A 219 31.09 4.56 7.49
CA GLU A 219 31.21 5.53 8.57
C GLU A 219 32.29 5.17 9.61
N GLU A 220 32.67 3.90 9.74
CA GLU A 220 33.76 3.47 10.62
C GLU A 220 35.11 3.48 9.89
N GLN A 221 35.13 3.06 8.61
CA GLN A 221 36.36 2.90 7.83
C GLN A 221 36.90 4.21 7.25
N ILE A 222 36.04 5.19 6.94
CA ILE A 222 36.50 6.48 6.39
C ILE A 222 36.81 7.43 7.55
N PRO A 223 38.08 7.79 7.81
CA PRO A 223 38.43 8.69 8.91
C PRO A 223 37.69 10.03 8.79
N LEU A 224 37.31 10.61 9.94
CA LEU A 224 36.58 11.88 10.00
C LEU A 224 37.33 13.00 9.27
N ASP A 225 38.66 13.04 9.43
CA ASP A 225 39.55 14.01 8.79
C ASP A 225 39.46 13.95 7.25
N MET A 226 39.42 12.74 6.66
CA MET A 226 39.25 12.60 5.21
C MET A 226 37.89 13.08 4.73
N ARG A 227 36.82 12.91 5.52
CA ARG A 227 35.49 13.43 5.17
C ARG A 227 35.49 14.94 5.19
N GLU A 228 36.02 15.54 6.24
CA GLU A 228 36.15 16.99 6.37
C GLU A 228 37.00 17.56 5.23
N GLN A 229 38.12 16.93 4.92
CA GLN A 229 39.00 17.30 3.82
C GLN A 229 38.26 17.21 2.46
N SER A 230 37.51 16.13 2.22
CA SER A 230 36.72 15.97 1.00
C SER A 230 35.64 17.05 0.87
N ALA A 231 34.98 17.40 1.98
CA ALA A 231 33.97 18.45 2.00
C ALA A 231 34.60 19.82 1.76
N ARG A 232 35.78 20.08 2.34
CA ARG A 232 36.57 21.29 2.09
C ARG A 232 36.96 21.40 0.62
N TYR A 233 37.45 20.34 -0.01
CA TYR A 233 37.80 20.36 -1.44
C TYR A 233 36.58 20.54 -2.33
N LYS A 234 35.46 19.88 -2.04
CA LYS A 234 34.19 20.09 -2.77
C LYS A 234 33.78 21.56 -2.70
N ARG A 235 33.81 22.15 -1.51
CA ARG A 235 33.52 23.57 -1.30
C ARG A 235 34.47 24.47 -2.10
N GLN A 236 35.78 24.22 -2.05
CA GLN A 236 36.77 24.98 -2.83
C GLN A 236 36.53 24.88 -4.34
N ILE A 237 36.24 23.69 -4.85
CA ILE A 237 35.93 23.49 -6.27
C ILE A 237 34.68 24.29 -6.67
N MET A 238 33.65 24.26 -5.83
CA MET A 238 32.43 25.03 -6.07
C MET A 238 32.67 26.55 -6.01
N GLU A 239 33.52 27.00 -5.09
CA GLU A 239 33.97 28.40 -4.98
C GLU A 239 34.71 28.84 -6.24
N VAL A 240 35.69 28.07 -6.69
CA VAL A 240 36.43 28.36 -7.92
C VAL A 240 35.50 28.40 -9.14
N LYS A 241 34.56 27.44 -9.25
CA LYS A 241 33.56 27.44 -10.33
C LYS A 241 32.69 28.69 -10.29
N ALA A 242 32.23 29.10 -9.11
CA ALA A 242 31.43 30.31 -8.96
C ALA A 242 32.24 31.57 -9.28
N CYS A 243 33.50 31.66 -8.84
CA CYS A 243 34.40 32.76 -9.18
C CYS A 243 34.66 32.85 -10.68
N LEU A 244 34.86 31.71 -11.36
CA LEU A 244 35.05 31.66 -12.81
C LEU A 244 33.80 32.15 -13.54
N HIS A 245 32.63 31.61 -13.17
CA HIS A 245 31.33 32.03 -13.72
C HIS A 245 31.11 33.54 -13.50
N ASN A 246 31.37 34.04 -12.30
CA ASN A 246 31.22 35.46 -11.96
C ASN A 246 32.20 36.35 -12.75
N SER A 247 33.43 35.89 -12.95
CA SER A 247 34.42 36.62 -13.76
C SER A 247 33.99 36.70 -15.22
N GLU A 248 33.46 35.61 -15.78
CA GLU A 248 32.89 35.58 -17.13
C GLU A 248 31.64 36.47 -17.25
N ALA A 249 30.73 36.39 -16.27
CA ALA A 249 29.53 37.23 -16.22
C ALA A 249 29.89 38.71 -16.15
N ARG A 250 30.87 39.09 -15.31
CA ARG A 250 31.39 40.47 -15.25
C ARG A 250 32.00 40.93 -16.56
N ARG A 251 32.80 40.07 -17.20
CA ARG A 251 33.39 40.37 -18.51
C ARG A 251 32.31 40.63 -19.56
N HIS A 252 31.24 39.83 -19.56
CA HIS A 252 30.10 40.03 -20.45
C HIS A 252 29.37 41.35 -20.14
N ASN A 253 29.03 41.58 -18.87
CA ASN A 253 28.28 42.77 -18.45
C ASN A 253 29.08 44.07 -18.68
N ALA A 254 30.41 44.02 -18.62
CA ALA A 254 31.28 45.16 -18.92
C ALA A 254 31.27 45.57 -20.40
N LEU A 255 30.92 44.67 -21.31
CA LEU A 255 30.81 44.97 -22.74
C LEU A 255 29.49 45.66 -23.10
N ILE A 256 28.50 45.62 -22.20
CA ILE A 256 27.21 46.28 -22.41
C ILE A 256 27.44 47.79 -22.43
N ARG A 257 27.09 48.40 -23.55
CA ARG A 257 27.29 49.84 -23.77
C ARG A 257 26.14 50.63 -23.13
N SER A 258 26.39 51.91 -22.84
CA SER A 258 25.38 52.82 -22.28
C SER A 258 24.15 53.02 -23.19
N ASN A 259 24.25 52.74 -24.48
CA ASN A 259 23.15 52.80 -25.43
C ASN A 259 22.35 51.48 -25.56
N ALA A 260 22.77 50.41 -24.89
CA ALA A 260 22.17 49.07 -24.98
C ALA A 260 21.61 48.62 -23.61
N LEU A 261 20.74 49.45 -23.02
CA LEU A 261 20.20 49.20 -21.66
C LEU A 261 19.29 47.96 -21.56
N ASP A 262 18.75 47.51 -22.69
CA ASP A 262 17.86 46.34 -22.79
C ASP A 262 18.64 45.04 -23.07
N GLU A 263 19.97 45.09 -23.15
CA GLU A 263 20.79 43.89 -23.28
C GLU A 263 20.76 43.09 -21.96
N PRO A 264 20.50 41.76 -22.02
CA PRO A 264 20.33 40.97 -20.81
C PRO A 264 21.63 40.84 -20.02
N LEU A 265 21.55 41.16 -18.72
CA LEU A 265 22.64 40.97 -17.77
C LEU A 265 22.85 39.48 -17.48
N ARG A 266 24.10 39.04 -17.46
CA ARG A 266 24.43 37.70 -16.98
C ARG A 266 24.40 37.68 -15.45
N PRO A 267 23.64 36.76 -14.83
CA PRO A 267 23.52 36.66 -13.39
C PRO A 267 24.81 36.20 -12.74
N LEU A 268 25.21 36.91 -11.67
CA LEU A 268 26.30 36.49 -10.79
C LEU A 268 25.75 35.50 -9.76
N LEU A 269 26.56 34.51 -9.40
CA LEU A 269 26.29 33.60 -8.31
C LEU A 269 26.68 34.26 -6.98
N ARG A 270 25.87 34.04 -5.94
CA ARG A 270 26.12 34.58 -4.60
C ARG A 270 27.42 34.01 -4.02
N PRO A 271 28.17 34.82 -3.24
CA PRO A 271 29.30 34.30 -2.48
C PRO A 271 28.86 33.18 -1.55
N PHE A 272 29.71 32.17 -1.36
CA PHE A 272 29.44 31.13 -0.37
C PHE A 272 29.32 31.78 1.01
N ALA A 273 28.22 31.51 1.71
CA ALA A 273 28.06 31.94 3.08
C ALA A 273 29.28 31.46 3.88
N LYS A 274 30.02 32.41 4.47
CA LYS A 274 31.07 32.06 5.41
C LYS A 274 30.41 31.18 6.47
N PRO A 275 31.00 30.02 6.83
CA PRO A 275 30.40 29.15 7.82
C PRO A 275 30.21 30.00 9.07
N VAL A 276 28.95 30.35 9.35
CA VAL A 276 28.60 31.08 10.56
C VAL A 276 29.02 30.12 11.67
N PRO A 277 29.92 30.52 12.58
CA PRO A 277 30.26 29.67 13.71
C PRO A 277 28.94 29.24 14.34
N PRO A 278 28.76 27.94 14.67
CA PRO A 278 27.53 27.46 15.25
C PRO A 278 27.15 28.43 16.36
N PRO A 279 25.91 28.96 16.38
CA PRO A 279 25.52 29.98 17.34
C PRO A 279 25.95 29.44 18.71
N SER A 280 27.00 30.03 19.25
CA SER A 280 27.56 29.64 20.54
C SER A 280 26.38 29.71 21.47
N SER A 281 25.92 28.54 21.92
CA SER A 281 24.58 28.36 22.45
C SER A 281 24.29 29.51 23.39
N PRO A 282 23.22 30.30 23.15
CA PRO A 282 22.91 31.42 24.01
C PRO A 282 22.91 30.87 25.43
N HIS A 283 23.68 31.55 26.28
CA HIS A 283 23.81 31.30 27.70
C HIS A 283 22.65 30.47 28.25
N GLN A 284 22.99 29.37 28.93
CA GLN A 284 22.09 28.76 29.90
C GLN A 284 21.30 29.88 30.59
N PRO A 285 19.96 29.80 30.66
CA PRO A 285 19.18 30.80 31.37
C PRO A 285 19.74 30.90 32.78
N GLU A 286 20.43 32.01 33.03
CA GLU A 286 20.74 32.47 34.36
C GLU A 286 19.40 32.49 35.11
N MET A 287 19.36 31.74 36.20
CA MET A 287 18.16 31.50 36.99
C MET A 287 17.55 32.83 37.45
N ALA A 288 16.56 33.32 36.71
CA ALA A 288 15.68 34.36 37.22
C ALA A 288 14.77 33.73 38.30
N PRO A 289 14.65 34.35 39.49
CA PRO A 289 13.83 33.84 40.57
C PRO A 289 12.33 33.95 40.24
N ALA A 290 11.59 32.91 40.60
CA ALA A 290 10.16 32.79 40.45
C ALA A 290 9.40 33.92 41.17
N ASP A 291 8.45 34.55 40.47
CA ASP A 291 7.42 35.38 41.09
C ASP A 291 6.03 34.78 40.81
N PRO A 292 5.25 34.38 41.83
CA PRO A 292 3.96 33.72 41.66
C PRO A 292 2.82 34.71 41.96
N SER A 293 2.07 35.15 40.95
CA SER A 293 0.71 35.70 41.13
C SER A 293 0.05 35.98 39.77
N THR A 294 -1.05 35.29 39.44
CA THR A 294 -2.37 35.89 39.12
C THR A 294 -3.36 34.77 38.72
N PRO A 295 -4.57 34.72 39.31
CA PRO A 295 -5.58 33.69 39.00
C PRO A 295 -6.75 34.22 38.15
N LYS A 296 -7.46 33.28 37.51
CA LYS A 296 -8.94 33.18 37.40
C LYS A 296 -9.72 34.20 36.54
N ALA A 297 -10.34 33.71 35.46
CA ALA A 297 -11.80 33.67 35.27
C ALA A 297 -12.17 33.03 33.91
N ALA A 298 -13.32 32.34 33.87
CA ALA A 298 -13.76 31.38 32.86
C ALA A 298 -14.78 31.98 31.85
N PRO A 299 -15.89 31.30 31.48
CA PRO A 299 -16.11 30.52 30.25
C PRO A 299 -17.26 31.06 29.37
N VAL A 300 -17.31 30.75 28.07
CA VAL A 300 -18.52 31.01 27.24
C VAL A 300 -18.75 29.89 26.21
N ASP A 301 -19.83 29.17 26.49
CA ASP A 301 -20.91 28.63 25.66
C ASP A 301 -20.69 27.66 24.50
N ALA A 302 -21.65 26.73 24.52
CA ALA A 302 -21.96 25.66 23.60
C ALA A 302 -22.60 26.14 22.31
N ASP A 303 -22.52 25.31 21.28
CA ASP A 303 -23.61 25.16 20.32
C ASP A 303 -23.71 23.69 19.86
N PRO A 304 -24.89 23.06 19.90
CA PRO A 304 -25.15 21.75 19.34
C PRO A 304 -25.99 21.84 18.05
N ALA A 305 -25.74 20.96 17.08
CA ALA A 305 -26.76 20.15 16.39
C ALA A 305 -26.40 19.78 14.94
N ALA A 306 -26.87 18.59 14.57
CA ALA A 306 -27.22 18.08 13.24
C ALA A 306 -26.05 17.63 12.33
N SER A 307 -25.68 16.34 12.32
CA SER A 307 -26.32 15.20 11.62
C SER A 307 -26.04 15.14 10.11
N ASP A 308 -25.23 14.17 9.65
CA ASP A 308 -25.75 13.00 8.90
C ASP A 308 -24.65 12.01 8.43
N PRO A 309 -25.03 10.77 8.02
CA PRO A 309 -24.30 9.54 8.35
C PRO A 309 -23.62 8.85 7.16
N THR A 310 -22.99 7.72 7.47
CA THR A 310 -22.59 6.62 6.57
C THR A 310 -21.16 6.68 6.07
N THR A 311 -20.23 6.15 6.88
CA THR A 311 -18.98 5.57 6.36
C THR A 311 -18.80 4.18 6.95
N ILE A 312 -18.55 3.26 6.04
CA ILE A 312 -18.43 1.80 6.20
C ILE A 312 -17.30 1.47 7.19
N PRO A 313 -17.46 0.48 8.09
CA PRO A 313 -16.39 0.07 8.99
C PRO A 313 -15.27 -0.62 8.18
N ILE A 314 -14.20 0.12 7.90
CA ILE A 314 -12.90 -0.44 7.58
C ILE A 314 -12.37 -1.07 8.87
N LEU A 315 -12.00 -2.35 8.78
CA LEU A 315 -11.29 -3.09 9.83
C LEU A 315 -9.97 -2.39 10.12
N GLU A 316 -10.02 -1.50 11.10
CA GLU A 316 -8.88 -0.89 11.75
C GLU A 316 -8.18 -1.99 12.56
N ILE A 317 -7.15 -2.55 11.94
CA ILE A 317 -6.19 -3.45 12.57
C ILE A 317 -5.54 -2.61 13.68
N GLY A 318 -5.89 -2.92 14.93
CA GLY A 318 -5.39 -2.23 16.11
C GLY A 318 -3.87 -2.14 16.11
N GLU A 319 -3.37 -0.94 15.86
CA GLU A 319 -2.01 -0.58 16.26
C GLU A 319 -1.98 -0.51 17.78
N GLU A 320 -1.37 -1.53 18.36
CA GLU A 320 -1.03 -1.59 19.77
C GLU A 320 -0.21 -0.32 20.15
N PRO A 321 -0.57 0.40 21.22
CA PRO A 321 0.19 1.56 21.67
C PRO A 321 1.57 1.10 22.15
N LYS A 322 2.57 1.20 21.26
CA LYS A 322 3.98 1.02 21.61
C LYS A 322 4.35 2.03 22.68
N LYS A 323 4.46 1.51 23.90
CA LYS A 323 5.13 2.08 25.06
C LYS A 323 6.35 2.88 24.60
N THR A 324 6.24 4.21 24.68
CA THR A 324 7.28 5.18 24.31
C THR A 324 8.45 5.02 25.26
N GLU A 325 9.37 4.13 24.90
CA GLU A 325 10.70 4.03 25.50
C GLU A 325 11.45 5.34 25.20
N PRO A 326 12.07 5.99 26.22
CA PRO A 326 12.80 7.23 26.01
C PRO A 326 13.93 6.98 25.01
N LEU A 327 13.78 7.57 23.82
CA LEU A 327 14.75 7.48 22.73
C LEU A 327 16.15 7.83 23.26
N PRO A 328 17.17 6.99 23.00
CA PRO A 328 18.55 7.35 23.31
C PRO A 328 18.90 8.68 22.63
N PRO A 329 19.78 9.50 23.24
CA PRO A 329 20.18 10.79 22.67
C PRO A 329 20.61 10.57 21.23
N ALA A 330 19.92 11.23 20.31
CA ALA A 330 20.15 11.07 18.88
C ALA A 330 21.66 11.24 18.61
N PRO A 331 22.31 10.30 17.91
CA PRO A 331 23.71 10.45 17.55
C PRO A 331 23.90 11.80 16.87
N PRO A 332 24.99 12.54 17.15
CA PRO A 332 25.23 13.84 16.55
C PRO A 332 25.12 13.67 15.04
N THR A 333 24.06 14.23 14.46
CA THR A 333 23.82 14.16 13.04
C THR A 333 25.07 14.74 12.38
N PRO A 334 25.78 13.97 11.52
CA PRO A 334 26.96 14.48 10.85
C PRO A 334 26.56 15.78 10.18
N VAL A 335 27.31 16.84 10.47
CA VAL A 335 27.06 18.17 9.92
C VAL A 335 27.22 18.05 8.42
N GLU A 336 26.13 17.75 7.74
CA GLU A 336 26.06 17.68 6.30
C GLU A 336 26.26 19.11 5.84
N ILE A 337 27.51 19.44 5.50
CA ILE A 337 27.86 20.73 4.92
C ILE A 337 26.97 20.85 3.70
N ASP A 338 25.97 21.72 3.81
CA ASP A 338 24.98 21.92 2.77
C ASP A 338 25.71 22.44 1.53
N LEU A 339 26.04 21.52 0.62
CA LEU A 339 26.70 21.78 -0.65
C LEU A 339 25.66 22.21 -1.69
N THR A 340 24.65 22.98 -1.27
CA THR A 340 23.70 23.59 -2.18
C THR A 340 24.48 24.43 -3.19
N PRO A 341 24.30 24.17 -4.50
CA PRO A 341 25.01 24.93 -5.52
C PRO A 341 24.67 26.41 -5.38
N PRO A 342 25.65 27.32 -5.50
CA PRO A 342 25.42 28.74 -5.34
C PRO A 342 24.44 29.18 -6.43
N THR A 343 23.23 29.54 -6.02
CA THR A 343 22.19 30.03 -6.91
C THR A 343 22.27 31.56 -7.00
N PRO A 344 21.97 32.14 -8.18
CA PRO A 344 21.87 33.59 -8.30
C PRO A 344 20.75 34.13 -7.41
N SER A 345 20.86 35.40 -7.01
CA SER A 345 19.77 36.06 -6.29
C SER A 345 18.49 36.05 -7.12
N PRO A 346 17.31 35.75 -6.52
CA PRO A 346 16.03 35.87 -7.22
C PRO A 346 15.72 37.33 -7.60
N LEU A 347 16.36 38.30 -6.94
CA LEU A 347 16.25 39.74 -7.22
C LEU A 347 17.27 40.21 -8.27
N PHE A 348 18.06 39.31 -8.85
CA PHE A 348 19.02 39.71 -9.88
C PHE A 348 18.28 40.26 -11.11
N PRO A 349 18.53 41.51 -11.51
CA PRO A 349 17.80 42.14 -12.61
C PRO A 349 18.14 41.51 -13.95
N ARG A 350 17.15 41.40 -14.84
CA ARG A 350 17.35 40.83 -16.18
C ARG A 350 18.15 41.74 -17.10
N ASP A 351 18.04 43.05 -16.93
CA ASP A 351 18.66 44.09 -17.75
C ASP A 351 18.96 45.34 -16.88
N LEU A 352 19.69 46.30 -17.46
CA LEU A 352 20.06 47.54 -16.75
C LEU A 352 18.85 48.43 -16.48
N THR A 353 17.86 48.40 -17.37
CA THR A 353 16.58 49.10 -17.18
C THR A 353 15.86 48.63 -15.92
N SER A 354 15.80 47.31 -15.67
CA SER A 354 15.22 46.73 -14.47
C SER A 354 16.04 47.05 -13.22
N LEU A 355 17.38 47.03 -13.33
CA LEU A 355 18.28 47.43 -12.23
C LEU A 355 18.00 48.88 -11.80
N MET A 356 17.88 49.81 -12.75
CA MET A 356 17.55 51.21 -12.48
C MET A 356 16.12 51.44 -12.00
N ARG A 357 15.24 50.43 -12.06
CA ARG A 357 13.85 50.47 -11.55
C ARG A 357 13.70 49.84 -10.16
N LEU A 358 14.74 49.18 -9.63
CA LEU A 358 14.68 48.58 -8.29
C LEU A 358 14.36 49.62 -7.22
N SER A 359 13.54 49.24 -6.25
CA SER A 359 13.24 50.08 -5.10
C SER A 359 14.49 50.27 -4.21
N PRO A 360 14.57 51.32 -3.39
CA PRO A 360 15.69 51.50 -2.45
C PRO A 360 15.90 50.27 -1.54
N SER A 361 14.81 49.66 -1.06
CA SER A 361 14.87 48.46 -0.22
C SER A 361 15.42 47.25 -0.97
N ASP A 362 15.00 47.03 -2.22
CA ASP A 362 15.47 45.88 -3.01
C ASP A 362 16.93 46.04 -3.40
N ALA A 363 17.36 47.27 -3.74
CA ALA A 363 18.77 47.57 -4.01
C ALA A 363 19.65 47.25 -2.79
N LYS A 364 19.21 47.64 -1.59
CA LYS A 364 19.91 47.35 -0.33
C LYS A 364 19.96 45.84 -0.05
N VAL A 365 18.86 45.11 -0.23
CA VAL A 365 18.82 43.65 -0.09
C VAL A 365 19.79 42.99 -1.08
N LEU A 366 19.84 43.47 -2.32
CA LEU A 366 20.75 42.97 -3.34
C LEU A 366 22.21 43.18 -2.93
N VAL A 367 22.57 44.40 -2.50
CA VAL A 367 23.92 44.71 -1.98
C VAL A 367 24.29 43.80 -0.80
N ARG A 368 23.36 43.53 0.12
CA ARG A 368 23.53 42.60 1.24
C ARG A 368 23.77 41.17 0.80
N GLU A 369 22.94 40.64 -0.10
CA GLU A 369 23.05 39.25 -0.56
C GLU A 369 24.37 38.95 -1.27
N TYR A 370 24.95 39.94 -1.96
CA TYR A 370 26.27 39.80 -2.60
C TYR A 370 27.43 40.21 -1.68
N GLY A 371 27.18 40.52 -0.41
CA GLY A 371 28.21 40.88 0.57
C GLY A 371 28.91 42.20 0.23
N LEU A 372 28.20 43.13 -0.40
CA LEU A 372 28.69 44.46 -0.79
C LEU A 372 28.35 45.55 0.21
N GLU A 373 27.72 45.19 1.33
CA GLU A 373 27.49 46.15 2.40
C GLU A 373 28.83 46.78 2.82
N PRO A 374 28.87 48.09 3.05
CA PRO A 374 30.09 48.71 3.53
C PRO A 374 30.41 47.98 4.81
N LEU A 375 31.61 47.41 4.89
CA LEU A 375 32.12 46.90 6.15
C LEU A 375 32.08 48.13 7.06
N GLN A 376 31.04 48.22 7.88
CA GLN A 376 30.94 49.19 8.93
C GLN A 376 32.05 48.71 9.84
N ILE A 377 33.24 49.28 9.63
CA ILE A 377 34.40 49.03 10.45
C ILE A 377 33.87 49.39 11.83
N GLN A 378 33.55 48.36 12.60
CA GLN A 378 33.27 48.49 14.01
C GLN A 378 34.60 48.91 14.59
N ILE A 379 34.88 50.22 14.49
CA ILE A 379 35.86 50.85 15.34
C ILE A 379 35.31 50.52 16.72
N PRO A 380 36.02 49.71 17.52
CA PRO A 380 35.55 49.35 18.85
C PRO A 380 35.33 50.66 19.58
N GLU A 381 34.07 51.04 19.76
CA GLU A 381 33.74 52.21 20.54
C GLU A 381 34.23 51.89 21.94
N VAL A 382 35.33 52.54 22.30
CA VAL A 382 35.84 52.51 23.66
C VAL A 382 34.67 53.01 24.53
N PRO A 383 34.26 52.26 25.56
CA PRO A 383 33.07 52.59 26.34
C PRO A 383 33.35 53.85 27.16
N LEU A 384 33.14 55.00 26.54
CA LEU A 384 33.21 56.29 27.19
C LEU A 384 31.82 56.55 27.79
N LEU A 385 31.73 56.32 29.10
CA LEU A 385 30.53 56.47 29.92
C LEU A 385 29.70 57.71 29.53
N GLY A 386 28.44 57.48 29.16
CA GLY A 386 27.45 58.54 29.00
C GLY A 386 26.13 57.98 28.52
N GLU A 387 25.18 57.80 29.44
CA GLU A 387 23.81 57.35 29.19
C GLU A 387 23.14 58.17 28.08
N GLY A 388 22.75 57.51 26.99
CA GLY A 388 22.03 58.15 25.89
C GLY A 388 22.16 57.47 24.54
N PHE A 389 22.22 56.13 24.47
CA PHE A 389 22.18 55.42 23.19
C PHE A 389 20.78 55.52 22.58
N GLY A 390 20.59 56.51 21.70
CA GLY A 390 19.49 56.52 20.76
C GLY A 390 19.53 55.26 19.88
N PRO A 391 18.38 54.84 19.30
CA PRO A 391 18.33 53.68 18.42
C PRO A 391 19.35 53.88 17.32
N PHE A 392 20.31 52.95 17.23
CA PHE A 392 21.38 52.94 16.24
C PHE A 392 20.74 53.02 14.85
N SER A 393 20.69 54.22 14.28
CA SER A 393 20.15 54.43 12.95
C SER A 393 21.18 53.89 11.98
N GLU A 394 20.84 52.75 11.37
CA GLU A 394 21.64 52.14 10.30
C GLU A 394 21.94 53.25 9.27
N PRO A 395 23.21 53.51 8.92
CA PRO A 395 23.57 54.57 8.00
C PRO A 395 22.79 54.36 6.70
N GLN A 396 21.91 55.31 6.37
CA GLN A 396 21.07 55.22 5.19
C GLN A 396 21.93 55.50 3.96
N SER A 397 22.46 54.42 3.35
CA SER A 397 23.01 54.50 2.00
C SER A 397 21.93 55.00 1.05
N SER A 398 22.30 55.93 0.17
CA SER A 398 21.38 56.36 -0.88
C SER A 398 21.16 55.22 -1.87
N ARG A 399 19.96 55.14 -2.46
CA ARG A 399 19.63 54.14 -3.48
C ARG A 399 20.65 54.15 -4.63
N GLU A 400 21.04 55.33 -5.07
CA GLU A 400 21.99 55.51 -6.16
C GLU A 400 23.39 55.01 -5.78
N GLU A 401 23.80 55.15 -4.52
CA GLU A 401 25.06 54.61 -4.03
C GLU A 401 25.05 53.07 -4.00
N ASP A 402 23.97 52.47 -3.51
CA ASP A 402 23.81 51.01 -3.47
C ASP A 402 23.78 50.42 -4.89
N LEU A 403 23.05 51.06 -5.82
CA LEU A 403 23.02 50.68 -7.23
C LEU A 403 24.40 50.85 -7.88
N ASN A 404 25.09 51.96 -7.65
CA ASN A 404 26.43 52.20 -8.20
C ASN A 404 27.44 51.16 -7.71
N ARG A 405 27.35 50.79 -6.43
CA ARG A 405 28.19 49.74 -5.85
C ARG A 405 27.91 48.39 -6.48
N PHE A 406 26.63 48.06 -6.67
CA PHE A 406 26.24 46.82 -7.33
C PHE A 406 26.65 46.81 -8.81
N MET A 407 26.45 47.91 -9.55
CA MET A 407 26.86 48.08 -10.96
C MET A 407 28.37 47.87 -11.12
N SER A 408 29.17 48.49 -10.26
CA SER A 408 30.61 48.29 -10.21
C SER A 408 30.96 46.81 -9.95
N HIS A 409 30.27 46.15 -9.02
CA HIS A 409 30.49 44.73 -8.71
C HIS A 409 30.16 43.80 -9.89
N ILE A 410 29.08 44.06 -10.63
CA ILE A 410 28.72 43.27 -11.82
C ILE A 410 29.55 43.63 -13.05
N GLY A 411 30.51 44.56 -12.96
CA GLY A 411 31.44 44.94 -14.03
C GLY A 411 30.93 46.04 -14.96
N VAL A 412 29.81 46.68 -14.63
CA VAL A 412 29.22 47.74 -15.45
C VAL A 412 30.00 49.04 -15.24
N GLY A 413 30.49 49.64 -16.33
CA GLY A 413 31.44 50.77 -16.29
C GLY A 413 30.84 52.17 -16.10
N PHE A 414 29.51 52.30 -15.97
CA PHE A 414 28.84 53.59 -15.82
C PHE A 414 28.27 53.75 -14.41
N HIS A 415 28.21 55.01 -13.97
CA HIS A 415 27.74 55.42 -12.66
C HIS A 415 26.49 56.28 -12.81
N LEU A 416 25.49 56.02 -11.99
CA LEU A 416 24.31 56.87 -11.81
C LEU A 416 24.72 58.13 -11.06
N VAL A 417 24.36 59.28 -11.63
CA VAL A 417 24.54 60.57 -10.98
C VAL A 417 23.37 60.78 -10.01
N PRO A 418 23.61 61.07 -8.72
CA PRO A 418 22.54 61.40 -7.79
C PRO A 418 21.66 62.52 -8.34
N GLY A 419 20.35 62.34 -8.30
CA GLY A 419 19.41 63.37 -8.72
C GLY A 419 19.61 64.67 -7.92
N PRO A 420 19.24 65.84 -8.45
CA PRO A 420 19.46 67.14 -7.80
C PRO A 420 18.78 67.29 -6.43
N ASN A 421 17.85 66.38 -6.09
CA ASN A 421 17.15 66.35 -4.81
C ASN A 421 17.74 65.37 -3.79
N ALA A 422 18.82 64.65 -4.14
CA ALA A 422 19.49 63.79 -3.18
C ALA A 422 20.11 64.65 -2.06
N PRO A 423 19.94 64.30 -0.77
CA PRO A 423 20.57 65.01 0.33
C PRO A 423 22.07 65.03 0.06
N ARG A 424 22.60 66.23 -0.20
CA ARG A 424 24.00 66.43 -0.53
C ARG A 424 24.81 65.83 0.61
N PRO A 425 25.68 64.82 0.38
CA PRO A 425 26.51 64.28 1.45
C PRO A 425 27.23 65.47 2.05
N ALA A 426 27.09 65.66 3.37
CA ALA A 426 27.67 66.79 4.08
C ALA A 426 29.14 66.84 3.68
N SER A 427 29.48 67.79 2.81
CA SER A 427 30.82 67.89 2.27
C SER A 427 31.74 67.94 3.47
N PRO A 428 32.75 67.04 3.56
CA PRO A 428 33.61 66.96 4.74
C PRO A 428 34.13 68.37 4.95
N SER A 429 33.68 69.00 6.04
CA SER A 429 34.06 70.36 6.40
C SER A 429 35.57 70.31 6.57
N SER A 430 36.27 70.72 5.51
CA SER A 430 37.71 70.70 5.37
C SER A 430 38.35 71.27 6.65
N PRO A 431 38.99 70.46 7.50
CA PRO A 431 39.68 70.94 8.67
C PRO A 431 41.08 71.36 8.22
N TYR A 432 41.18 72.35 7.33
CA TYR A 432 42.44 73.04 7.11
C TYR A 432 42.41 74.28 8.00
N PRO A 433 43.07 74.27 9.18
CA PRO A 433 43.31 75.49 9.91
C PRO A 433 44.17 76.39 9.03
N SER A 434 43.61 77.54 8.65
CA SER A 434 44.34 78.63 8.01
C SER A 434 45.50 79.05 8.91
N LEU A 435 46.71 78.60 8.56
CA LEU A 435 47.97 79.08 9.11
C LEU A 435 48.15 80.55 8.68
N VAL A 436 47.65 81.46 9.52
CA VAL A 436 47.89 82.90 9.42
C VAL A 436 49.34 83.16 9.87
N GLY A 437 50.11 83.74 8.96
CA GLY A 437 51.51 84.11 9.18
C GLY A 437 51.70 85.16 10.27
N LYS A 438 52.87 85.12 10.89
CA LYS A 438 53.47 86.21 11.65
C LYS A 438 54.63 86.79 10.87
#